data_AF-A0A2E1L360-F1
#
_entry.id   AF-A0A2E1L360-F1
#
_cell.length_a   1.000
_cell.length_b   1.000
_cell.length_c   1.000
_cell.angle_alpha   90.00
_cell.angle_beta   90.00
_cell.angle_gamma   90.00
#
_symmetry.space_group_name_H-M   'P 1'
#
loop_
_entity.id
_entity.type
_entity.pdbx_description
1 polymer ?
#
loop_
_entity_poly.entity_id
_entity_poly.type
_entity_poly.pdbx_seq_one_letter_code
_entity_poly.pdbx_strand_id
1 'polypeptide(L)'
;MKKGGGFNKDVAEQRVYFLSSNPNEVFDKDSEKFLELRHKFESKTSDFEKEEYKKEWRDKVFQALFLTFLILFFSIVLNLFTDYDFGPWGIYLLSSLTTLIVSELLNLFYFKSKYNRTLNYISALIFSLYLIFDFNRLEKAYIAGDNSWNTAIDMSVSIYLDLLNLFLDLLQILAESN
;
A
#
# COMPACT_ATOMS: atom_id res chain seq x y z
N MET A 1 20.42 -34.81 52.38
CA MET A 1 19.72 -35.20 51.14
C MET A 1 18.22 -35.12 51.37
N LYS A 2 17.56 -34.03 50.97
CA LYS A 2 16.09 -33.91 51.07
C LYS A 2 15.48 -34.08 49.69
N LYS A 3 14.53 -35.01 49.62
CA LYS A 3 13.85 -35.55 48.44
C LYS A 3 13.18 -34.46 47.60
N GLY A 4 13.27 -34.64 46.29
CA GLY A 4 12.72 -33.78 45.26
C GLY A 4 11.22 -33.54 45.40
N GLY A 5 10.83 -32.27 45.20
CA GLY A 5 9.46 -31.90 44.91
C GLY A 5 9.07 -32.49 43.56
N GLY A 6 7.95 -33.20 43.54
CA GLY A 6 7.46 -33.92 42.37
C GLY A 6 7.30 -33.00 41.17
N PHE A 7 7.89 -33.41 40.05
CA PHE A 7 7.60 -32.84 38.75
C PHE A 7 6.19 -33.30 38.37
N ASN A 8 5.19 -32.44 38.60
CA ASN A 8 3.82 -32.71 38.20
C ASN A 8 3.72 -32.56 36.68
N LYS A 9 3.59 -33.69 35.97
CA LYS A 9 3.56 -33.74 34.49
C LYS A 9 2.39 -32.95 33.91
N ASP A 10 1.30 -32.78 34.65
CA ASP A 10 0.10 -32.07 34.19
C ASP A 10 0.34 -30.55 34.06
N VAL A 11 1.34 -30.00 34.77
CA VAL A 11 1.73 -28.57 34.68
C VAL A 11 2.64 -28.31 33.47
N ALA A 12 3.31 -29.32 32.94
CA ALA A 12 4.26 -29.18 31.83
C ALA A 12 3.59 -28.84 30.48
N GLU A 13 2.27 -29.06 30.37
CA GLU A 13 1.48 -28.69 29.18
C GLU A 13 0.94 -27.25 29.24
N GLN A 14 1.00 -26.61 30.41
CA GLN A 14 0.55 -25.23 30.59
C GLN A 14 1.66 -24.25 30.17
N ARG A 15 1.37 -23.37 29.20
CA ARG A 15 2.31 -22.32 28.79
C ARG A 15 2.50 -21.33 29.93
N VAL A 16 3.63 -21.40 30.62
CA VAL A 16 4.04 -20.45 31.65
C VAL A 16 4.93 -19.36 31.06
N TYR A 17 4.78 -18.13 31.56
CA TYR A 17 5.55 -16.96 31.12
C TYR A 17 6.59 -16.62 32.17
N PHE A 18 7.79 -16.20 31.77
CA PHE A 18 8.83 -15.76 32.69
C PHE A 18 9.52 -14.51 32.13
N LEU A 19 10.08 -13.70 33.02
CA LEU A 19 10.90 -12.56 32.61
C LEU A 19 12.31 -13.05 32.30
N SER A 20 12.91 -12.57 31.19
CA SER A 20 14.31 -12.89 30.87
C SER A 20 15.29 -12.44 31.96
N SER A 21 14.92 -11.44 32.76
CA SER A 21 15.72 -10.96 33.90
C SER A 21 15.61 -11.85 35.15
N ASN A 22 14.56 -12.66 35.27
CA ASN A 22 14.37 -13.59 36.39
C ASN A 22 13.70 -14.90 35.91
N PRO A 23 14.45 -15.83 35.30
CA PRO A 23 13.89 -17.03 34.67
C PRO A 23 13.28 -18.04 35.66
N ASN A 24 13.66 -17.94 36.94
CA ASN A 24 13.15 -18.82 38.00
C ASN A 24 11.76 -18.41 38.49
N GLU A 25 11.29 -17.23 38.10
CA GLU A 25 9.97 -16.71 38.45
C GLU A 25 9.03 -16.85 37.25
N VAL A 26 8.11 -17.81 37.34
CA VAL A 26 7.11 -18.13 36.32
C VAL A 26 5.74 -17.61 36.71
N PHE A 27 5.03 -17.08 35.73
CA PHE A 27 3.71 -16.48 35.85
C PHE A 27 2.72 -17.21 34.94
N ASP A 28 1.50 -17.36 35.43
CA ASP A 28 0.37 -17.67 34.56
C ASP A 28 -0.03 -16.41 33.76
N LYS A 29 -0.58 -16.59 32.56
CA LYS A 29 -1.05 -15.51 31.70
C LYS A 29 -2.14 -14.67 32.36
N ASP A 30 -2.97 -15.29 33.19
CA ASP A 30 -4.09 -14.66 33.86
C ASP A 30 -3.72 -14.18 35.27
N SER A 31 -2.44 -14.27 35.65
CA SER A 31 -1.95 -13.77 36.94
C SER A 31 -1.99 -12.24 37.00
N GLU A 32 -2.34 -11.72 38.18
CA GLU A 32 -2.42 -10.27 38.44
C GLU A 32 -1.11 -9.54 38.09
N LYS A 33 0.04 -10.17 38.39
CA LYS A 33 1.37 -9.66 38.06
C LYS A 33 1.67 -9.65 36.57
N PHE A 34 1.21 -10.65 35.81
CA PHE A 34 1.32 -10.64 34.34
C PHE A 34 0.44 -9.55 33.72
N LEU A 35 -0.78 -9.38 34.22
CA LEU A 35 -1.71 -8.32 33.79
C LEU A 35 -1.13 -6.92 34.08
N GLU A 36 -0.52 -6.73 35.25
CA GLU A 36 0.15 -5.47 35.61
C GLU A 36 1.37 -5.21 34.71
N LEU A 37 2.22 -6.22 34.48
CA LEU A 37 3.34 -6.14 33.55
C LEU A 37 2.87 -5.78 32.14
N ARG A 38 1.81 -6.43 31.67
CA ARG A 38 1.20 -6.16 30.37
C ARG A 38 0.67 -4.75 30.30
N HIS A 39 -0.09 -4.29 31.30
CA HIS A 39 -0.58 -2.92 31.37
C HIS A 39 0.56 -1.89 31.41
N LYS A 40 1.63 -2.16 32.15
CA LYS A 40 2.80 -1.29 32.24
C LYS A 40 3.60 -1.26 30.94
N PHE A 41 3.69 -2.40 30.24
CA PHE A 41 4.33 -2.49 28.94
C PHE A 41 3.49 -1.76 27.89
N GLU A 42 2.19 -2.04 27.85
CA GLU A 42 1.21 -1.38 26.97
C GLU A 42 1.23 0.13 27.24
N SER A 43 0.98 0.63 28.44
CA SER A 43 0.99 2.08 28.73
C SER A 43 2.33 2.79 28.44
N LYS A 44 3.48 2.13 28.59
CA LYS A 44 4.79 2.72 28.25
C LYS A 44 5.06 2.81 26.75
N THR A 45 4.47 1.91 25.97
CA THR A 45 4.62 1.87 24.50
C THR A 45 3.41 2.49 23.79
N SER A 46 2.25 2.61 24.44
CA SER A 46 0.98 2.72 23.71
C SER A 46 0.65 4.10 23.23
N ASP A 47 0.84 5.14 24.03
CA ASP A 47 0.13 6.40 23.72
C ASP A 47 0.98 7.32 22.87
N PHE A 48 2.29 7.36 23.11
CA PHE A 48 3.20 8.20 22.33
C PHE A 48 3.55 7.57 20.97
N GLU A 49 4.01 6.31 20.93
CA GLU A 49 4.42 5.66 19.68
C GLU A 49 3.23 5.43 18.72
N LYS A 50 2.03 5.11 19.24
CA LYS A 50 0.85 4.94 18.36
C LYS A 50 0.42 6.26 17.73
N GLU A 51 0.50 7.38 18.44
CA GLU A 51 0.15 8.69 17.89
C GLU A 51 1.17 9.14 16.84
N GLU A 52 2.46 8.89 17.06
CA GLU A 52 3.53 9.17 16.09
C GLU A 52 3.38 8.29 14.83
N TYR A 53 3.27 6.97 14.98
CA TYR A 53 3.07 6.04 13.86
C TYR A 53 1.79 6.36 13.08
N LYS A 54 0.67 6.57 13.78
CA LYS A 54 -0.61 6.94 13.13
C LYS A 54 -0.48 8.25 12.37
N LYS A 55 0.26 9.23 12.91
CA LYS A 55 0.51 10.50 12.24
C LYS A 55 1.36 10.30 10.99
N GLU A 56 2.47 9.58 11.07
CA GLU A 56 3.33 9.32 9.91
C GLU A 56 2.60 8.62 8.76
N TRP A 57 1.87 7.54 9.05
CA TRP A 57 1.11 6.81 8.03
C TRP A 57 0.00 7.65 7.43
N ARG A 58 -0.72 8.40 8.27
CA ARG A 58 -1.75 9.33 7.81
C ARG A 58 -1.16 10.39 6.89
N ASP A 59 -0.03 10.98 7.26
CA ASP A 59 0.61 12.05 6.50
C ASP A 59 1.10 11.53 5.14
N LYS A 60 1.66 10.30 5.09
CA LYS A 60 2.04 9.64 3.82
C LYS A 60 0.84 9.34 2.93
N VAL A 61 -0.27 8.85 3.49
CA VAL A 61 -1.51 8.61 2.73
C VAL A 61 -2.06 9.90 2.14
N PHE A 62 -2.10 10.98 2.93
CA PHE A 62 -2.56 12.28 2.43
C PHE A 62 -1.63 12.85 1.36
N GLN A 63 -0.32 12.70 1.50
CA GLN A 63 0.64 13.11 0.47
C GLN A 63 0.42 12.32 -0.83
N ALA A 64 0.23 11.00 -0.76
CA ALA A 64 -0.04 10.17 -1.92
C ALA A 64 -1.35 10.57 -2.62
N LEU A 65 -2.42 10.79 -1.85
CA LEU A 65 -3.70 11.27 -2.37
C LEU A 65 -3.55 12.64 -3.03
N PHE A 66 -2.83 13.55 -2.40
CA PHE A 66 -2.61 14.89 -2.93
C PHE A 66 -1.79 14.87 -4.24
N LEU A 67 -0.73 14.08 -4.30
CA LEU A 67 0.06 13.90 -5.52
C LEU A 67 -0.77 13.26 -6.65
N THR A 68 -1.56 12.24 -6.32
CA THR A 68 -2.46 11.59 -7.28
C THR A 68 -3.46 12.61 -7.83
N PHE A 69 -4.06 13.43 -6.95
CA PHE A 69 -4.96 14.51 -7.35
C PHE A 69 -4.27 15.55 -8.24
N LEU A 70 -3.05 15.95 -7.90
CA LEU A 70 -2.28 16.90 -8.72
C LEU A 70 -1.98 16.36 -10.11
N ILE A 71 -1.59 15.09 -10.23
CA ILE A 71 -1.33 14.44 -11.52
C ILE A 71 -2.63 14.35 -12.31
N LEU A 72 -3.72 13.91 -11.69
CA LEU A 72 -5.04 13.86 -12.32
C LEU A 72 -5.47 15.24 -12.83
N PHE A 73 -5.39 16.26 -11.98
CA PHE A 73 -5.72 17.64 -12.33
C PHE A 73 -4.85 18.15 -13.47
N PHE A 74 -3.54 17.89 -13.42
CA PHE A 74 -2.61 18.25 -14.47
C PHE A 74 -2.95 17.55 -15.80
N SER A 75 -3.29 16.26 -15.78
CA SER A 75 -3.69 15.51 -16.98
C SER A 75 -4.94 16.11 -17.63
N ILE A 76 -5.94 16.50 -16.83
CA ILE A 76 -7.15 17.18 -17.33
C ILE A 76 -6.78 18.54 -17.94
N VAL A 77 -6.04 19.37 -17.21
CA VAL A 77 -5.62 20.69 -17.68
C VAL A 77 -4.82 20.58 -18.97
N LEU A 78 -3.82 19.69 -19.01
CA LEU A 78 -3.00 19.48 -20.19
C LEU A 78 -3.86 19.15 -21.41
N ASN A 79 -4.87 18.29 -21.25
CA ASN A 79 -5.80 17.94 -22.31
C ASN A 79 -6.62 19.13 -22.81
N LEU A 80 -7.20 19.91 -21.89
CA LEU A 80 -8.00 21.09 -22.22
C LEU A 80 -7.22 22.22 -22.90
N PHE A 81 -5.90 22.28 -22.67
CA PHE A 81 -5.03 23.32 -23.24
C PHE A 81 -4.22 22.86 -24.46
N THR A 82 -4.32 21.59 -24.86
CA THR A 82 -3.55 21.05 -25.98
C THR A 82 -4.46 20.47 -27.05
N ASP A 83 -4.21 20.85 -28.31
CA ASP A 83 -4.87 20.25 -29.46
C ASP A 83 -4.16 18.96 -29.94
N TYR A 84 -3.18 18.46 -29.17
CA TYR A 84 -2.41 17.29 -29.55
C TYR A 84 -3.23 16.01 -29.44
N ASP A 85 -3.20 15.21 -30.52
CA ASP A 85 -3.83 13.91 -30.57
C ASP A 85 -2.93 12.84 -29.91
N PHE A 86 -3.33 12.37 -28.71
CA PHE A 86 -2.64 11.28 -28.00
C PHE A 86 -3.07 9.87 -28.46
N GLY A 87 -4.01 9.73 -29.38
CA GLY A 87 -4.51 8.46 -29.92
C GLY A 87 -3.41 7.48 -30.38
N PRO A 88 -2.37 7.91 -31.10
CA PRO A 88 -1.26 7.04 -31.49
C PRO A 88 -0.49 6.43 -30.32
N TRP A 89 -0.58 7.02 -29.11
CA TRP A 89 0.13 6.55 -27.93
C TRP A 89 -0.41 5.23 -27.40
N GLY A 90 -1.65 4.87 -27.75
CA GLY A 90 -2.32 3.68 -27.22
C GLY A 90 -1.52 2.39 -27.38
N ILE A 91 -0.84 2.18 -28.52
CA ILE A 91 -0.02 0.98 -28.75
C ILE A 91 1.25 0.95 -27.89
N TYR A 92 1.88 2.11 -27.68
CA TYR A 92 3.08 2.23 -26.87
C TYR A 92 2.75 2.06 -25.39
N LEU A 93 1.63 2.64 -24.95
CA LEU A 93 1.11 2.50 -23.59
C LEU A 93 0.73 1.04 -23.31
N LEU A 94 0.00 0.38 -24.22
CA LEU A 94 -0.37 -1.03 -24.08
C LEU A 94 0.86 -1.95 -23.98
N SER A 95 1.87 -1.72 -24.81
CA SER A 95 3.14 -2.45 -24.76
C SER A 95 3.87 -2.24 -23.42
N SER A 96 3.90 -1.00 -22.94
CA SER A 96 4.52 -0.63 -21.66
C SER A 96 3.79 -1.28 -20.47
N LEU A 97 2.47 -1.25 -20.46
CA LEU A 97 1.64 -1.88 -19.44
C LEU A 97 1.83 -3.40 -19.43
N THR A 98 1.87 -4.03 -20.60
CA THR A 98 2.12 -5.48 -20.71
C THR A 98 3.50 -5.83 -20.14
N THR A 99 4.52 -5.04 -20.47
CA THR A 99 5.89 -5.22 -19.95
C THR A 99 5.95 -5.04 -18.44
N LEU A 100 5.21 -4.05 -17.90
CA LEU A 100 5.11 -3.80 -16.48
C LEU A 100 4.47 -4.98 -15.75
N ILE A 101 3.32 -5.48 -16.23
CA ILE A 101 2.62 -6.64 -15.65
C ILE A 101 3.54 -7.87 -15.65
N VAL A 102 4.24 -8.14 -16.75
CA VAL A 102 5.20 -9.25 -16.82
C VAL A 102 6.33 -9.05 -15.81
N SER A 103 6.83 -7.83 -15.65
CA SER A 103 7.91 -7.52 -14.70
C SER A 103 7.47 -7.73 -13.25
N GLU A 104 6.25 -7.33 -12.90
CA GLU A 104 5.66 -7.55 -11.58
C GLU A 104 5.44 -9.04 -11.28
N LEU A 105 4.94 -9.80 -12.26
CA LEU A 105 4.80 -11.25 -12.15
C LEU A 105 6.16 -11.93 -11.97
N LEU A 106 7.17 -11.54 -12.74
CA LEU A 106 8.53 -12.07 -12.58
C LEU A 106 9.12 -11.71 -11.21
N ASN A 107 8.85 -10.51 -10.69
CA ASN A 107 9.26 -10.12 -9.35
C ASN A 107 8.62 -11.00 -8.28
N LEU A 108 7.35 -11.35 -8.43
CA LEU A 108 6.63 -12.21 -7.50
C LEU A 108 7.21 -13.64 -7.43
N PHE A 109 7.53 -14.24 -8.58
CA PHE A 109 7.94 -15.65 -8.63
C PHE A 109 9.45 -15.85 -8.51
N TYR A 110 10.26 -15.02 -9.16
CA TYR A 110 11.70 -15.25 -9.32
C TYR A 110 12.54 -14.37 -8.40
N PHE A 111 12.41 -13.05 -8.53
CA PHE A 111 13.28 -12.13 -7.81
C PHE A 111 12.96 -12.10 -6.32
N LYS A 112 11.67 -12.27 -5.95
CA LYS A 112 11.16 -12.19 -4.58
C LYS A 112 11.71 -10.95 -3.85
N SER A 113 12.02 -9.89 -4.59
CA SER A 113 12.47 -8.65 -4.00
C SER A 113 11.28 -8.13 -3.20
N LYS A 114 11.47 -7.99 -1.89
CA LYS A 114 10.41 -7.52 -0.99
C LYS A 114 9.82 -6.21 -1.50
N TYR A 115 10.64 -5.37 -2.13
CA TYR A 115 10.21 -4.13 -2.70
C TYR A 115 11.12 -3.65 -3.84
N ASN A 116 10.55 -3.05 -4.89
CA ASN A 116 11.31 -2.49 -5.99
C ASN A 116 10.85 -1.06 -6.30
N ARG A 117 11.38 -0.08 -5.56
CA ARG A 117 11.06 1.34 -5.72
C ARG A 117 11.14 1.81 -7.16
N THR A 118 12.13 1.35 -7.91
CA THR A 118 12.32 1.70 -9.32
C THR A 118 11.13 1.27 -10.17
N LEU A 119 10.57 0.07 -9.94
CA LEU A 119 9.38 -0.38 -10.66
C LEU A 119 8.16 0.49 -10.33
N ASN A 120 7.95 0.87 -9.07
CA ASN A 120 6.83 1.75 -8.71
C ASN A 120 6.97 3.14 -9.35
N TYR A 121 8.18 3.70 -9.46
CA TYR A 121 8.39 4.97 -10.17
C TYR A 121 8.05 4.86 -11.67
N ILE A 122 8.44 3.75 -12.31
CA ILE A 122 8.13 3.49 -13.71
C ILE A 122 6.62 3.29 -13.90
N SER A 123 6.00 2.52 -12.99
CA SER A 123 4.56 2.27 -12.97
C SER A 123 3.75 3.56 -12.82
N ALA A 124 4.09 4.39 -11.82
CA ALA A 124 3.47 5.69 -11.61
C ALA A 124 3.60 6.60 -12.84
N LEU A 125 4.75 6.58 -13.53
CA LEU A 125 4.93 7.32 -14.79
C LEU A 125 4.00 6.79 -15.88
N ILE A 126 3.93 5.48 -16.08
CA ILE A 126 3.05 4.85 -17.09
C ILE A 126 1.59 5.20 -16.82
N PHE A 127 1.11 5.05 -15.58
CA PHE A 127 -0.27 5.37 -15.22
C PHE A 127 -0.59 6.86 -15.33
N SER A 128 0.39 7.75 -15.07
CA SER A 128 0.21 9.19 -15.32
C SER A 128 0.01 9.51 -16.81
N LEU A 129 0.73 8.82 -17.71
CA LEU A 129 0.57 8.97 -19.16
C LEU A 129 -0.75 8.36 -19.65
N TYR A 130 -1.17 7.25 -19.07
CA TYR A 130 -2.48 6.65 -19.33
C TYR A 130 -3.63 7.57 -18.96
N LEU A 131 -3.54 8.30 -17.84
CA LEU A 131 -4.55 9.33 -17.51
C LEU A 131 -4.66 10.39 -18.62
N ILE A 132 -3.54 10.92 -19.12
CA ILE A 132 -3.54 11.90 -20.23
C ILE A 132 -4.22 11.30 -21.47
N PHE A 133 -3.87 10.06 -21.82
CA PHE A 133 -4.43 9.35 -22.95
C PHE A 133 -5.94 9.12 -22.81
N ASP A 134 -6.39 8.69 -21.63
CA ASP A 134 -7.81 8.41 -21.36
C ASP A 134 -8.65 9.69 -21.36
N PHE A 135 -8.14 10.81 -20.83
CA PHE A 135 -8.84 12.09 -20.94
C PHE A 135 -8.93 12.57 -22.40
N ASN A 136 -7.89 12.37 -23.21
CA ASN A 136 -7.97 12.67 -24.64
C ASN A 136 -9.01 11.79 -25.35
N ARG A 137 -9.09 10.50 -24.99
CA ARG A 137 -10.11 9.60 -25.52
C ARG A 137 -11.52 10.04 -25.09
N LEU A 138 -11.68 10.47 -23.84
CA LEU A 138 -12.93 11.01 -23.30
C LEU A 138 -13.38 12.27 -24.02
N GLU A 139 -12.48 13.23 -24.22
CA GLU A 139 -12.76 14.46 -24.95
C GLU A 139 -13.19 14.16 -26.39
N LYS A 140 -12.51 13.26 -27.09
CA LYS A 140 -12.87 12.87 -28.45
C LYS A 140 -14.22 12.17 -28.53
N ALA A 141 -14.52 11.27 -27.60
CA ALA A 141 -15.84 10.63 -27.53
C ALA A 141 -16.94 11.67 -27.33
N TYR A 142 -16.71 12.65 -26.45
CA TYR A 142 -17.62 13.76 -26.22
C TYR A 142 -17.82 14.63 -27.47
N ILE A 143 -16.74 15.02 -28.16
CA ILE A 143 -16.80 15.82 -29.40
C ILE A 143 -17.50 15.04 -30.53
N ALA A 144 -17.31 13.72 -30.60
CA ALA A 144 -18.00 12.85 -31.55
C ALA A 144 -19.50 12.67 -31.22
N GLY A 145 -19.97 13.18 -30.07
CA GLY A 145 -21.36 13.06 -29.62
C GLY A 145 -21.72 11.66 -29.09
N ASP A 146 -20.73 10.84 -28.74
CA ASP A 146 -20.95 9.52 -28.16
C ASP A 146 -21.35 9.64 -26.69
N ASN A 147 -22.64 9.42 -26.43
CA ASN A 147 -23.23 9.42 -25.10
C ASN A 147 -23.71 8.02 -24.69
N SER A 148 -23.15 6.97 -25.28
CA SER A 148 -23.56 5.60 -24.99
C SER A 148 -23.12 5.17 -23.58
N TRP A 149 -23.96 4.36 -22.93
CA TRP A 149 -23.63 3.78 -21.63
C TRP A 149 -22.37 2.92 -21.67
N ASN A 150 -22.11 2.24 -22.80
CA ASN A 150 -20.91 1.43 -22.97
C ASN A 150 -19.65 2.30 -22.91
N THR A 151 -19.61 3.39 -23.68
CA THR A 151 -18.47 4.31 -23.68
C THR A 151 -18.27 4.94 -22.30
N ALA A 152 -19.34 5.34 -21.61
CA ALA A 152 -19.25 5.86 -20.25
C ALA A 152 -18.65 4.84 -19.26
N ILE A 153 -19.11 3.58 -19.30
CA ILE A 153 -18.57 2.51 -18.45
C ILE A 153 -17.10 2.26 -18.78
N ASP A 154 -16.76 2.05 -20.05
CA ASP A 154 -15.40 1.75 -20.49
C ASP A 154 -14.41 2.85 -20.09
N MET A 155 -14.77 4.13 -20.29
CA MET A 155 -13.93 5.26 -19.90
C MET A 155 -13.81 5.38 -18.38
N SER A 156 -14.91 5.21 -17.64
CA SER A 156 -14.88 5.32 -16.17
C SER A 156 -14.03 4.23 -15.53
N VAL A 157 -14.11 2.99 -16.03
CA VAL A 157 -13.32 1.87 -15.53
C VAL A 157 -11.83 2.08 -15.85
N SER A 158 -11.51 2.50 -17.07
CA SER A 158 -10.14 2.79 -17.49
C SER A 158 -9.48 3.85 -16.60
N ILE A 159 -10.12 5.03 -16.48
CA ILE A 159 -9.64 6.13 -15.63
C ILE A 159 -9.53 5.69 -14.16
N TYR A 160 -10.50 4.92 -13.66
CA TYR A 160 -10.49 4.42 -12.29
C TYR A 160 -9.29 3.51 -12.02
N LEU A 161 -9.00 2.58 -12.93
CA LEU A 161 -7.86 1.67 -12.80
C LEU A 161 -6.53 2.42 -12.83
N ASP A 162 -6.37 3.37 -13.74
CA ASP A 162 -5.13 4.16 -13.84
C ASP A 162 -4.93 5.04 -12.60
N LEU A 163 -6.01 5.66 -12.12
CA LEU A 163 -5.99 6.47 -10.90
C LEU A 163 -5.64 5.63 -9.66
N LEU A 164 -6.24 4.43 -9.53
CA LEU A 164 -5.96 3.53 -8.43
C LEU A 164 -4.52 3.04 -8.45
N ASN A 165 -4.01 2.59 -9.59
CA ASN A 165 -2.65 2.07 -9.69
C ASN A 165 -1.62 3.17 -9.40
N LEU A 166 -1.82 4.36 -9.98
CA LEU A 166 -1.00 5.53 -9.67
C LEU A 166 -0.99 5.84 -8.16
N PHE A 167 -2.16 5.83 -7.51
CA PHE A 167 -2.26 6.07 -6.07
C PHE A 167 -1.47 5.03 -5.27
N LEU A 168 -1.64 3.74 -5.59
CA LEU A 168 -0.94 2.66 -4.90
C LEU A 168 0.58 2.77 -5.08
N ASP A 169 1.05 3.04 -6.29
CA ASP A 169 2.48 3.24 -6.56
C ASP A 169 3.05 4.40 -5.77
N LEU A 170 2.36 5.55 -5.75
CA LEU A 170 2.80 6.74 -5.01
C LEU A 170 2.77 6.53 -3.50
N LEU A 171 1.71 5.93 -2.98
CA LEU A 171 1.59 5.57 -1.57
C LEU A 171 2.78 4.75 -1.12
N GLN A 172 3.18 3.84 -1.98
CA GLN A 172 4.19 2.87 -1.70
C GLN A 172 5.62 3.39 -1.90
N ILE A 173 5.82 4.28 -2.87
CA ILE A 173 7.03 5.10 -2.97
C ILE A 173 7.24 5.91 -1.67
N LEU A 174 6.17 6.53 -1.15
CA LEU A 174 6.21 7.35 0.07
C LEU A 174 6.34 6.51 1.34
N ALA A 175 5.74 5.31 1.37
CA ALA A 175 5.92 4.37 2.47
C ALA A 175 7.40 4.06 2.71
N GLU A 176 8.19 4.00 1.64
CA GLU A 176 9.62 3.63 1.68
C GLU A 176 10.61 4.79 1.62
N SER A 177 10.15 6.01 1.34
CA SER A 177 10.98 7.18 1.63
C SER A 177 11.02 7.36 3.15
N ASN A 178 12.14 6.96 3.75
CA ASN A 178 12.52 7.33 5.12
C ASN A 178 12.58 8.86 5.24
#